data_AF-A0A7W9HEP9-F1
#
_entry.id   AF-A0A7W9HEP9-F1
#
_cell.length_a   1.000
_cell.length_b   1.000
_cell.length_c   1.000
_cell.angle_alpha   90.00
_cell.angle_beta   90.00
_cell.angle_gamma   90.00
#
_symmetry.space_group_name_H-M   'P 1'
#
loop_
_entity.id
_entity.type
_entity.pdbx_description
1 polymer ?
#
loop_
_entity_poly.entity_id
_entity_poly.type
_entity_poly.pdbx_seq_one_letter_code
_entity_poly.pdbx_strand_id
1 'polypeptide(L)'
;MTLPYPPDDDHAADRFVNNALRSRDAETWRLLASDAYVEQTDRVLRAMLDRIAATRVHRTAERATARARALDGEITQSEYQRDAAEDATKATKAAHFETLVREHHRLIAAAVRRLRGDDVRDELTDLVLALASAIDAHRTAVLADDFEPTATDQALWARLTELDMPGTDGEGRTSVEELVKRHAARQDDLGHVLAGIILDVAGDAPSVPRAELLTEWKKTVAPTLPPEEKNEFASKGKGSLVTEKLRKTMGHLERKGLVKRSQDAQRLDILDRPGLVELADREAP
;
A
#
# COMPACT_ATOMS: atom_id res chain seq x y z
N MET A 1 -4.85 -8.33 -33.36
CA MET A 1 -4.10 -9.58 -33.16
C MET A 1 -4.68 -10.29 -31.96
N THR A 2 -4.72 -11.62 -31.97
CA THR A 2 -5.20 -12.47 -30.87
C THR A 2 -4.04 -13.28 -30.32
N LEU A 3 -4.06 -13.59 -29.02
CA LEU A 3 -3.02 -14.44 -28.42
C LEU A 3 -3.18 -15.88 -28.93
N PRO A 4 -2.09 -16.67 -29.00
CA PRO A 4 -2.12 -18.02 -29.56
C PRO A 4 -2.75 -19.07 -28.62
N TYR A 5 -3.53 -18.64 -27.61
CA TYR A 5 -4.19 -19.48 -26.63
C TYR A 5 -5.49 -18.85 -26.12
N PRO A 6 -6.45 -19.67 -25.64
CA PRO A 6 -7.70 -19.18 -25.07
C PRO A 6 -7.49 -18.58 -23.67
N PRO A 7 -8.39 -17.68 -23.22
CA PRO A 7 -8.26 -16.92 -21.97
C PRO A 7 -8.32 -17.76 -20.67
N ASP A 8 -8.59 -19.06 -20.78
CA ASP A 8 -8.66 -20.00 -19.64
C ASP A 8 -7.50 -21.02 -19.62
N ASP A 9 -6.63 -21.03 -20.63
CA ASP A 9 -5.46 -21.94 -20.67
C ASP A 9 -4.25 -21.32 -19.96
N ASP A 10 -4.26 -21.38 -18.63
CA ASP A 10 -3.21 -20.83 -17.77
C ASP A 10 -1.83 -21.49 -18.03
N HIS A 11 -1.79 -22.73 -18.54
CA HIS A 11 -0.54 -23.41 -18.86
C HIS A 11 0.08 -22.86 -20.16
N ALA A 12 -0.72 -22.64 -21.20
CA ALA A 12 -0.24 -21.99 -22.41
C ALA A 12 0.15 -20.53 -22.13
N ALA A 13 -0.65 -19.84 -21.31
CA ALA A 13 -0.36 -18.49 -20.85
C ALA A 13 0.98 -18.40 -20.11
N ASP A 14 1.28 -19.32 -19.19
CA ASP A 14 2.56 -19.37 -18.48
C ASP A 14 3.76 -19.41 -19.44
N ARG A 15 3.75 -20.34 -20.40
CA ARG A 15 4.82 -20.48 -21.39
C ARG A 15 4.95 -19.21 -22.24
N PHE A 16 3.84 -18.63 -22.65
CA PHE A 16 3.83 -17.46 -23.50
C PHE A 16 4.31 -16.20 -22.76
N VAL A 17 3.81 -15.95 -21.56
CA VAL A 17 4.23 -14.82 -20.70
C VAL A 17 5.72 -14.94 -20.38
N ASN A 18 6.22 -16.15 -20.11
CA ASN A 18 7.64 -16.40 -19.88
C ASN A 18 8.52 -16.01 -21.09
N ASN A 19 8.04 -16.28 -22.31
CA ASN A 19 8.71 -15.85 -23.53
C ASN A 19 8.58 -14.33 -23.77
N ALA A 20 7.41 -13.74 -23.51
CA ALA A 20 7.16 -12.31 -23.65
C ALA A 20 8.02 -11.47 -22.69
N LEU A 21 8.27 -11.96 -21.47
CA LEU A 21 9.18 -11.35 -20.51
C LEU A 21 10.62 -11.24 -21.05
N ARG A 22 11.04 -12.13 -21.94
CA ARG A 22 12.36 -12.12 -22.57
C ARG A 22 12.43 -11.22 -23.80
N SER A 23 11.38 -11.19 -24.62
CA SER A 23 11.36 -10.41 -25.86
C SER A 23 11.09 -8.92 -25.63
N ARG A 24 10.44 -8.54 -24.52
CA ARG A 24 10.03 -7.16 -24.18
C ARG A 24 9.22 -6.46 -25.29
N ASP A 25 8.47 -7.23 -26.08
CA ASP A 25 7.66 -6.66 -27.15
C ASP A 25 6.44 -5.89 -26.58
N ALA A 26 6.42 -4.59 -26.84
CA ALA A 26 5.38 -3.68 -26.35
C ALA A 26 3.99 -3.97 -26.96
N GLU A 27 3.92 -4.57 -28.15
CA GLU A 27 2.63 -4.97 -28.74
C GLU A 27 2.06 -6.20 -28.04
N THR A 28 2.89 -7.22 -27.80
CA THR A 28 2.53 -8.39 -27.01
C THR A 28 2.02 -8.01 -25.62
N TRP A 29 2.70 -7.10 -24.92
CA TRP A 29 2.27 -6.66 -23.59
C TRP A 29 0.97 -5.86 -23.60
N ARG A 30 0.67 -5.11 -24.67
CA ARG A 30 -0.65 -4.47 -24.84
C ARG A 30 -1.77 -5.50 -24.99
N LEU A 31 -1.52 -6.60 -25.70
CA LEU A 31 -2.49 -7.70 -25.84
C LEU A 31 -2.70 -8.44 -24.53
N LEU A 32 -1.62 -8.74 -23.79
CA LEU A 32 -1.68 -9.36 -22.46
C LEU A 32 -2.41 -8.47 -21.44
N ALA A 33 -2.34 -7.15 -21.59
CA ALA A 33 -3.04 -6.18 -20.75
C ALA A 33 -4.48 -5.89 -21.19
N SER A 34 -4.98 -6.53 -22.25
CA SER A 34 -6.36 -6.34 -22.71
C SER A 34 -7.38 -6.99 -21.77
N ASP A 35 -8.59 -6.45 -21.70
CA ASP A 35 -9.67 -6.92 -20.81
C ASP A 35 -9.93 -8.42 -20.93
N ALA A 36 -9.73 -9.01 -22.12
CA ALA A 36 -9.92 -10.43 -22.37
C ALA A 36 -8.87 -11.35 -21.71
N TYR A 37 -7.66 -10.84 -21.40
CA TYR A 37 -6.52 -11.64 -20.96
C TYR A 37 -5.81 -11.10 -19.71
N VAL A 38 -6.16 -9.90 -19.25
CA VAL A 38 -5.46 -9.21 -18.17
C VAL A 38 -5.54 -9.95 -16.84
N GLU A 39 -6.69 -10.57 -16.51
CA GLU A 39 -6.83 -11.36 -15.29
C GLU A 39 -6.03 -12.66 -15.35
N GLN A 40 -6.05 -13.37 -16.48
CA GLN A 40 -5.22 -14.56 -16.69
C GLN A 40 -3.73 -14.22 -16.59
N THR A 41 -3.32 -13.11 -17.19
CA THR A 41 -1.93 -12.64 -17.14
C THR A 41 -1.52 -12.30 -15.70
N ASP A 42 -2.40 -11.66 -14.91
CA ASP A 42 -2.16 -11.39 -13.49
C ASP A 42 -1.97 -12.68 -12.69
N ARG A 43 -2.86 -13.67 -12.86
CA ARG A 43 -2.73 -14.98 -12.20
C ARG A 43 -1.39 -15.66 -12.51
N VAL A 44 -0.99 -15.66 -13.78
CA VAL A 44 0.27 -16.26 -14.24
C VAL A 44 1.48 -15.54 -13.62
N LEU A 45 1.50 -14.21 -13.63
CA LEU A 45 2.60 -13.43 -13.06
C LEU A 45 2.72 -13.62 -11.54
N ARG A 46 1.59 -13.68 -10.81
CA ARG A 46 1.58 -14.04 -9.39
C ARG A 46 2.14 -15.44 -9.15
N ALA A 47 1.69 -16.43 -9.91
CA ALA A 47 2.20 -17.79 -9.80
C ALA A 47 3.70 -17.90 -10.13
N MET A 48 4.23 -17.07 -11.03
CA MET A 48 5.69 -16.95 -11.25
C MET A 48 6.40 -16.38 -10.01
N LEU A 49 5.88 -15.31 -9.41
CA LEU A 49 6.44 -14.72 -8.19
C LEU A 49 6.44 -15.70 -7.01
N ASP A 50 5.35 -16.46 -6.83
CA ASP A 50 5.21 -17.46 -5.77
C ASP A 50 6.23 -18.60 -5.94
N ARG A 51 6.42 -19.10 -7.17
CA ARG A 51 7.45 -20.10 -7.47
C ARG A 51 8.87 -19.58 -7.23
N ILE A 52 9.13 -18.31 -7.54
CA ILE A 52 10.43 -17.67 -7.23
C ILE A 52 10.65 -17.60 -5.72
N ALA A 53 9.63 -17.19 -4.96
CA ALA A 53 9.69 -17.13 -3.50
C ALA A 53 9.95 -18.52 -2.89
N ALA A 54 9.20 -19.54 -3.31
CA ALA A 54 9.39 -20.91 -2.87
C ALA A 54 10.79 -21.45 -3.19
N THR A 55 11.29 -21.18 -4.42
CA THR A 55 12.65 -21.57 -4.83
C THR A 55 13.71 -20.89 -3.97
N ARG A 56 13.51 -19.63 -3.58
CA ARG A 56 14.44 -18.91 -2.70
C ARG A 56 14.50 -19.53 -1.31
N VAL A 57 13.35 -19.91 -0.74
CA VAL A 57 13.28 -20.61 0.55
C VAL A 57 14.02 -21.94 0.47
N HIS A 58 13.75 -22.74 -0.58
CA HIS A 58 14.41 -24.03 -0.77
C HIS A 58 15.93 -23.90 -0.90
N ARG A 59 16.43 -22.98 -1.74
CA ARG A 59 17.87 -22.72 -1.89
C ARG A 59 18.54 -22.22 -0.60
N THR A 60 17.82 -21.44 0.20
CA THR A 60 18.33 -20.98 1.49
C THR A 60 18.53 -22.16 2.44
N ALA A 61 17.58 -23.11 2.45
CA ALA A 61 17.71 -24.35 3.21
C ALA A 61 18.85 -25.25 2.68
N GLU A 62 18.97 -25.41 1.36
CA GLU A 62 20.07 -26.18 0.75
C GLU A 62 21.45 -25.60 1.12
N ARG A 63 21.60 -24.28 1.08
CA ARG A 63 22.85 -23.60 1.50
C ARG A 63 23.15 -23.79 2.98
N ALA A 64 22.12 -23.77 3.84
CA ALA A 64 22.29 -24.03 5.26
C ALA A 64 22.79 -25.47 5.50
N THR A 65 22.21 -26.44 4.80
CA THR A 65 22.64 -27.84 4.83
C THR A 65 24.07 -28.01 4.30
N ALA A 66 24.40 -27.41 3.16
CA ALA A 66 25.75 -27.48 2.58
C ALA A 66 26.80 -26.86 3.52
N ARG A 67 26.45 -25.77 4.19
CA ARG A 67 27.32 -25.15 5.21
C ARG A 67 27.53 -26.06 6.42
N ALA A 68 26.49 -26.75 6.89
CA ALA A 68 26.63 -27.72 7.98
C ALA A 68 27.56 -28.88 7.59
N ARG A 69 27.37 -29.48 6.41
CA ARG A 69 28.25 -30.54 5.89
C ARG A 69 29.71 -30.13 5.78
N ALA A 70 29.98 -28.88 5.40
CA ALA A 70 31.34 -28.36 5.34
C ALA A 70 31.96 -28.20 6.75
N LEU A 71 31.18 -27.77 7.74
CA LEU A 71 31.61 -27.65 9.13
C LEU A 71 31.86 -29.02 9.77
N ASP A 72 31.05 -30.01 9.43
CA ASP A 72 31.17 -31.39 9.89
C ASP A 72 32.26 -32.18 9.16
N GLY A 73 32.90 -31.58 8.14
CA GLY A 73 33.97 -32.18 7.36
C GLY A 73 33.51 -33.24 6.35
N GLU A 74 32.19 -33.37 6.13
CA GLU A 74 31.62 -34.29 5.14
C GLU A 74 31.94 -33.88 3.69
N ILE A 75 32.15 -32.59 3.45
CA ILE A 75 32.62 -32.03 2.18
C ILE A 75 33.82 -31.13 2.43
N THR A 76 34.71 -31.03 1.44
CA THR A 76 35.87 -30.13 1.53
C THR A 76 35.46 -28.67 1.39
N GLN A 77 36.26 -27.77 1.97
CA GLN A 77 36.03 -26.32 1.84
C GLN A 77 36.08 -25.85 0.38
N SER A 78 36.89 -26.49 -0.47
CA SER A 78 36.95 -26.22 -1.91
C SER A 78 35.67 -26.62 -2.65
N GLU A 79 35.06 -27.75 -2.28
CA GLU A 79 33.78 -28.18 -2.87
C GLU A 79 32.66 -27.22 -2.47
N TYR A 80 32.59 -26.85 -1.19
CA TYR A 80 31.63 -25.85 -0.72
C TYR A 80 31.76 -24.51 -1.46
N GLN A 81 32.99 -24.01 -1.66
CA GLN A 81 33.22 -22.75 -2.38
C GLN A 81 32.80 -22.81 -3.85
N ARG A 82 33.07 -23.93 -4.53
CA ARG A 82 32.64 -24.12 -5.92
C ARG A 82 31.12 -24.11 -6.03
N ASP A 83 30.44 -24.89 -5.17
CA ASP A 83 28.99 -25.00 -5.18
C ASP A 83 28.34 -23.65 -4.84
N ALA A 84 28.88 -22.92 -3.87
CA ALA A 84 28.45 -21.57 -3.52
C ALA A 84 28.60 -20.56 -4.67
N ALA A 85 29.67 -20.67 -5.47
CA ALA A 85 29.91 -19.79 -6.62
C ALA A 85 28.93 -20.07 -7.79
N GLU A 86 28.63 -21.33 -8.07
CA GLU A 86 27.60 -21.71 -9.04
C GLU A 86 26.23 -21.18 -8.61
N ASP A 87 25.93 -21.31 -7.32
CA ASP A 87 24.72 -20.82 -6.70
C ASP A 87 24.57 -19.30 -6.75
N ALA A 88 25.66 -18.56 -6.55
CA ALA A 88 25.67 -17.11 -6.68
C ALA A 88 25.31 -16.69 -8.12
N THR A 89 25.85 -17.38 -9.12
CA THR A 89 25.53 -17.11 -10.54
C THR A 89 24.06 -17.38 -10.86
N LYS A 90 23.50 -18.50 -10.37
CA LYS A 90 22.07 -18.83 -10.50
C LYS A 90 21.18 -17.82 -9.78
N ALA A 91 21.61 -17.32 -8.60
CA ALA A 91 20.88 -16.32 -7.83
C ALA A 91 20.81 -14.98 -8.56
N THR A 92 21.90 -14.51 -9.17
CA THR A 92 21.90 -13.26 -9.95
C THR A 92 20.93 -13.32 -11.13
N LYS A 93 20.92 -14.43 -11.88
CA LYS A 93 19.97 -14.63 -13.00
C LYS A 93 18.52 -14.65 -12.51
N ALA A 94 18.25 -15.32 -11.39
CA ALA A 94 16.91 -15.38 -10.79
C ALA A 94 16.44 -14.00 -10.30
N ALA A 95 17.32 -13.21 -9.66
CA ALA A 95 16.99 -11.87 -9.20
C ALA A 95 16.67 -10.91 -10.37
N HIS A 96 17.40 -11.03 -11.48
CA HIS A 96 17.09 -10.28 -12.70
C HIS A 96 15.72 -10.64 -13.27
N PHE A 97 15.43 -11.94 -13.38
CA PHE A 97 14.13 -12.42 -13.85
C PHE A 97 12.99 -11.96 -12.93
N GLU A 98 13.15 -12.07 -11.61
CA GLU A 98 12.18 -11.59 -10.63
C GLU A 98 11.90 -10.09 -10.76
N THR A 99 12.93 -9.29 -11.02
CA THR A 99 12.77 -7.85 -11.27
C THR A 99 11.88 -7.59 -12.48
N LEU A 100 12.07 -8.34 -13.57
CA LEU A 100 11.25 -8.22 -14.79
C LEU A 100 9.79 -8.65 -14.55
N VAL A 101 9.59 -9.74 -13.83
CA VAL A 101 8.23 -10.22 -13.47
C VAL A 101 7.53 -9.16 -12.61
N ARG A 102 8.21 -8.59 -11.61
CA ARG A 102 7.64 -7.54 -10.75
C ARG A 102 7.28 -6.27 -11.52
N GLU A 103 8.13 -5.86 -12.47
CA GLU A 103 7.88 -4.69 -13.31
C GLU A 103 6.59 -4.85 -14.12
N HIS A 104 6.44 -5.97 -14.83
CA HIS A 104 5.27 -6.20 -15.66
C HIS A 104 4.02 -6.50 -14.83
N HIS A 105 4.17 -7.19 -13.70
CA HIS A 105 3.07 -7.39 -12.76
C HIS A 105 2.49 -6.06 -12.26
N ARG A 106 3.31 -5.02 -12.04
CA ARG A 106 2.77 -3.69 -11.66
C ARG A 106 1.88 -3.08 -12.74
N LEU A 107 2.24 -3.25 -14.02
CA LEU A 107 1.47 -2.75 -15.15
C LEU A 107 0.14 -3.50 -15.30
N ILE A 108 0.20 -4.84 -15.23
CA ILE A 108 -0.97 -5.71 -15.35
C ILE A 108 -1.90 -5.55 -14.14
N ALA A 109 -1.38 -5.50 -12.92
CA ALA A 109 -2.18 -5.31 -11.72
C ALA A 109 -2.99 -3.99 -11.75
N ALA A 110 -2.41 -2.92 -12.30
CA ALA A 110 -3.14 -1.67 -12.50
C ALA A 110 -4.28 -1.82 -13.50
N ALA A 111 -4.07 -2.56 -14.59
CA ALA A 111 -5.10 -2.84 -15.59
C ALA A 111 -6.22 -3.75 -15.04
N VAL A 112 -5.89 -4.78 -14.25
CA VAL A 112 -6.89 -5.61 -13.55
C VAL A 112 -7.74 -4.78 -12.61
N ARG A 113 -7.14 -3.87 -11.84
CA ARG A 113 -7.88 -3.02 -10.89
C ARG A 113 -8.85 -2.07 -11.59
N ARG A 114 -8.47 -1.56 -12.77
CA ARG A 114 -9.37 -0.80 -13.63
C ARG A 114 -10.51 -1.65 -14.15
N LEU A 115 -10.22 -2.87 -14.64
CA LEU A 115 -11.24 -3.81 -15.12
C LEU A 115 -12.28 -4.13 -14.03
N ARG A 116 -11.82 -4.33 -12.79
CA ARG A 116 -12.68 -4.64 -11.63
C ARG A 116 -13.42 -3.42 -11.07
N GLY A 117 -13.11 -2.21 -11.55
CA GLY A 117 -13.66 -0.97 -11.01
C GLY A 117 -13.20 -0.67 -9.58
N ASP A 118 -12.10 -1.26 -9.12
CA ASP A 118 -11.59 -1.05 -7.76
C ASP A 118 -11.14 0.39 -7.54
N ASP A 119 -10.62 1.07 -8.58
CA ASP A 119 -10.25 2.49 -8.50
C ASP A 119 -11.49 3.38 -8.28
N VAL A 120 -12.60 3.08 -8.97
CA VAL A 120 -13.88 3.78 -8.77
C VAL A 120 -14.45 3.48 -7.38
N ARG A 121 -14.33 2.24 -6.90
CA ARG A 121 -14.76 1.87 -5.54
C ARG A 121 -13.96 2.63 -4.48
N ASP A 122 -12.64 2.70 -4.62
CA ASP A 122 -11.77 3.44 -3.70
C ASP A 122 -12.14 4.94 -3.70
N GLU A 123 -12.33 5.54 -4.88
CA GLU A 123 -12.72 6.95 -5.02
C GLU A 123 -14.10 7.24 -4.41
N LEU A 124 -15.10 6.39 -4.66
CA LEU A 124 -16.43 6.51 -4.08
C LEU A 124 -16.39 6.34 -2.55
N THR A 125 -15.57 5.41 -2.05
CA THR A 125 -15.39 5.21 -0.61
C THR A 125 -14.75 6.44 0.04
N ASP A 126 -13.71 7.00 -0.59
CA ASP A 126 -13.05 8.22 -0.11
C ASP A 126 -14.03 9.43 -0.15
N LEU A 127 -14.90 9.54 -1.16
CA LEU A 127 -15.94 10.57 -1.23
C LEU A 127 -17.02 10.42 -0.15
N VAL A 128 -17.50 9.20 0.08
CA VAL A 128 -18.49 8.90 1.14
C VAL A 128 -17.90 9.21 2.51
N LEU A 129 -16.65 8.83 2.76
CA LEU A 129 -15.93 9.17 4.00
C LEU A 129 -15.77 10.67 4.19
N ALA A 130 -15.42 11.42 3.13
CA ALA A 130 -15.30 12.87 3.18
C ALA A 130 -16.65 13.55 3.48
N LEU A 131 -17.73 13.11 2.82
CA LEU A 131 -19.08 13.60 3.06
C LEU A 131 -19.51 13.33 4.51
N ALA A 132 -19.30 12.11 4.98
CA ALA A 132 -19.70 11.71 6.32
C ALA A 132 -18.90 12.45 7.40
N SER A 133 -17.60 12.67 7.18
CA SER A 133 -16.77 13.50 8.07
C SER A 133 -17.23 14.97 8.10
N ALA A 134 -17.64 15.53 6.96
CA ALA A 134 -18.17 16.88 6.90
C ALA A 134 -19.52 17.01 7.63
N ILE A 135 -20.38 15.98 7.55
CA ILE A 135 -21.65 15.93 8.27
C ILE A 135 -21.42 15.81 9.79
N ASP A 136 -20.41 15.05 10.22
CA ASP A 136 -20.04 14.95 11.64
C ASP A 136 -19.47 16.27 12.19
N ALA A 137 -18.65 16.96 11.39
CA ALA A 137 -18.18 18.30 11.72
C ALA A 137 -19.34 19.32 11.80
N HIS A 138 -20.30 19.25 10.88
CA HIS A 138 -21.53 20.07 10.91
C HIS A 138 -22.34 19.79 12.18
N ARG A 139 -22.54 18.50 12.52
CA ARG A 139 -23.23 18.10 13.74
C ARG A 139 -22.55 18.66 14.99
N THR A 140 -21.23 18.55 15.06
CA THR A 140 -20.44 19.09 16.17
C THR A 140 -20.59 20.61 16.26
N ALA A 141 -20.52 21.33 15.13
CA ALA A 141 -20.67 22.77 15.10
C ALA A 141 -22.07 23.24 15.53
N VAL A 142 -23.13 22.58 15.07
CA VAL A 142 -24.52 22.89 15.47
C VAL A 142 -24.71 22.69 16.97
N LEU A 143 -24.15 21.60 17.53
CA LEU A 143 -24.29 21.28 18.94
C LEU A 143 -23.37 22.09 19.86
N ALA A 144 -22.26 22.64 19.37
CA ALA A 144 -21.28 23.38 20.18
C ALA A 144 -21.82 24.73 20.69
N ASP A 145 -22.78 25.32 19.97
CA ASP A 145 -23.33 26.65 20.25
C ASP A 145 -24.76 26.60 20.85
N ASP A 146 -25.18 25.45 21.43
CA ASP A 146 -26.53 25.21 21.96
C ASP A 146 -27.67 25.50 20.94
N PHE A 147 -27.38 25.44 19.63
CA PHE A 147 -28.42 25.55 18.61
C PHE A 147 -29.25 24.28 18.56
N GLU A 148 -30.57 24.45 18.56
CA GLU A 148 -31.51 23.37 18.28
C GLU A 148 -31.39 22.95 16.80
N PRO A 149 -31.07 21.68 16.52
CA PRO A 149 -30.93 21.20 15.16
C PRO A 149 -32.27 21.27 14.42
N THR A 150 -32.25 21.79 13.20
CA THR A 150 -33.46 21.87 12.39
C THR A 150 -33.94 20.49 11.96
N ALA A 151 -35.20 20.37 11.53
CA ALA A 151 -35.72 19.13 10.95
C ALA A 151 -34.89 18.64 9.75
N THR A 152 -34.25 19.57 9.01
CA THR A 152 -33.36 19.24 7.88
C THR A 152 -32.04 18.66 8.37
N ASP A 153 -31.45 19.21 9.44
CA ASP A 153 -30.23 18.67 10.06
C ASP A 153 -30.47 17.25 10.59
N GLN A 154 -31.58 17.05 11.31
CA GLN A 154 -31.96 15.75 11.85
C GLN A 154 -32.21 14.71 10.74
N ALA A 155 -32.87 15.11 9.65
CA ALA A 155 -33.09 14.23 8.50
C ALA A 155 -31.79 13.87 7.78
N LEU A 156 -30.85 14.81 7.64
CA LEU A 156 -29.53 14.57 7.07
C LEU A 156 -28.73 13.57 7.91
N TRP A 157 -28.72 13.75 9.23
CA TRP A 157 -28.01 12.84 10.15
C TRP A 157 -28.60 11.43 10.12
N ALA A 158 -29.92 11.31 10.16
CA ALA A 158 -30.60 10.00 10.07
C ALA A 158 -30.27 9.25 8.78
N ARG A 159 -30.18 9.96 7.64
CA ARG A 159 -29.81 9.36 6.35
C ARG A 159 -28.38 8.83 6.33
N LEU A 160 -27.46 9.44 7.07
CA LEU A 160 -26.09 8.95 7.19
C LEU A 160 -26.03 7.65 8.01
N THR A 161 -26.83 7.56 9.07
CA THR A 161 -26.94 6.37 9.93
C THR A 161 -27.51 5.16 9.17
N GLU A 162 -28.40 5.39 8.20
CA GLU A 162 -29.03 4.35 7.37
C GLU A 162 -28.17 3.90 6.17
N LEU A 163 -27.07 4.61 5.86
CA LEU A 163 -26.27 4.31 4.68
C LEU A 163 -25.30 3.16 4.98
N ASP A 164 -25.45 2.06 4.22
CA ASP A 164 -24.56 0.91 4.28
C ASP A 164 -23.60 0.85 3.09
N MET A 165 -22.32 0.63 3.39
CA MET A 165 -21.26 0.46 2.40
C MET A 165 -20.76 -1.00 2.39
N PRO A 166 -20.28 -1.50 1.23
CA PRO A 166 -19.51 -2.73 1.23
C PRO A 166 -18.26 -2.54 2.10
N GLY A 167 -18.01 -3.48 3.02
CA GLY A 167 -16.86 -3.46 3.91
C GLY A 167 -15.54 -3.53 3.15
N THR A 168 -14.47 -3.06 3.80
CA THR A 168 -13.10 -3.26 3.32
C THR A 168 -12.66 -4.70 3.63
N ASP A 169 -11.83 -5.27 2.76
CA ASP A 169 -11.08 -6.51 3.04
C ASP A 169 -11.94 -7.76 3.36
N GLY A 170 -13.06 -7.94 2.65
CA GLY A 170 -13.88 -9.15 2.76
C GLY A 170 -14.85 -9.17 3.94
N GLU A 171 -14.87 -8.09 4.74
CA GLU A 171 -15.98 -7.81 5.65
C GLU A 171 -17.27 -7.59 4.83
N GLY A 172 -18.41 -8.00 5.40
CA GLY A 172 -19.73 -7.80 4.80
C GLY A 172 -20.12 -6.32 4.69
N ARG A 173 -21.42 -6.02 4.65
CA ARG A 173 -21.87 -4.61 4.68
C ARG A 173 -21.54 -3.99 6.05
N THR A 174 -21.14 -2.72 6.06
CA THR A 174 -20.89 -1.92 7.27
C THR A 174 -21.57 -0.56 7.15
N SER A 175 -22.06 -0.01 8.26
CA SER A 175 -22.68 1.31 8.26
C SER A 175 -21.62 2.40 8.05
N VAL A 176 -22.01 3.50 7.42
CA VAL A 176 -21.11 4.64 7.19
C VAL A 176 -20.64 5.27 8.50
N GLU A 177 -21.47 5.31 9.54
CA GLU A 177 -21.05 5.80 10.86
C GLU A 177 -19.90 4.98 11.45
N GLU A 178 -20.01 3.65 11.38
CA GLU A 178 -18.98 2.76 11.90
C GLU A 178 -17.70 2.86 11.07
N LEU A 179 -17.84 2.93 9.75
CA LEU A 179 -16.73 3.16 8.83
C LEU A 179 -16.01 4.49 9.14
N VAL A 180 -16.76 5.56 9.41
CA VAL A 180 -16.22 6.88 9.78
C VAL A 180 -15.53 6.84 11.13
N LYS A 181 -16.11 6.20 12.14
CA LYS A 181 -15.48 6.05 13.46
C LYS A 181 -14.15 5.32 13.35
N ARG A 182 -14.11 4.18 12.64
CA ARG A 182 -12.87 3.45 12.38
C ARG A 182 -11.87 4.28 11.58
N HIS A 183 -12.34 5.01 10.58
CA HIS A 183 -11.49 5.86 9.75
C HIS A 183 -10.90 7.02 10.55
N ALA A 184 -11.72 7.72 11.33
CA ALA A 184 -11.32 8.83 12.19
C ALA A 184 -10.35 8.35 13.27
N ALA A 185 -10.63 7.25 13.96
CA ALA A 185 -9.72 6.65 14.93
C ALA A 185 -8.37 6.31 14.28
N ARG A 186 -8.37 5.63 13.13
CA ARG A 186 -7.14 5.29 12.41
C ARG A 186 -6.38 6.50 11.87
N GLN A 187 -7.08 7.57 11.49
CA GLN A 187 -6.47 8.83 11.07
C GLN A 187 -5.89 9.62 12.24
N ASP A 188 -6.53 9.57 13.40
CA ASP A 188 -6.03 10.19 14.63
C ASP A 188 -4.84 9.40 15.20
N ASP A 189 -4.84 8.06 15.13
CA ASP A 189 -3.70 7.21 15.48
C ASP A 189 -2.46 7.57 14.65
N LEU A 190 -2.60 7.57 13.33
CA LEU A 190 -1.50 7.97 12.45
C LEU A 190 -1.20 9.47 12.56
N GLY A 191 -2.20 10.27 12.90
CA GLY A 191 -2.11 11.71 13.09
C GLY A 191 -1.24 12.10 14.28
N HIS A 192 -1.40 11.44 15.44
CA HIS A 192 -0.55 11.66 16.61
C HIS A 192 0.90 11.30 16.31
N VAL A 193 1.13 10.17 15.60
CA VAL A 193 2.48 9.73 15.22
C VAL A 193 3.13 10.77 14.30
N LEU A 194 2.40 11.25 13.30
CA LEU A 194 2.94 12.26 12.38
C LEU A 194 3.17 13.60 13.09
N ALA A 195 2.28 14.01 14.01
CA ALA A 195 2.43 15.23 14.78
C ALA A 195 3.71 15.19 15.65
N GLY A 196 3.96 14.08 16.36
CA GLY A 196 5.20 13.87 17.12
C GLY A 196 6.44 13.95 16.23
N ILE A 197 6.44 13.26 15.09
CA ILE A 197 7.55 13.32 14.12
C ILE A 197 7.77 14.74 13.60
N ILE A 198 6.71 15.50 13.32
CA ILE A 198 6.82 16.89 12.86
C ILE A 198 7.45 17.75 13.95
N LEU A 199 7.02 17.62 15.20
CA LEU A 199 7.57 18.38 16.33
C LEU A 199 9.05 18.04 16.55
N ASP A 200 9.40 16.76 16.52
CA ASP A 200 10.78 16.28 16.68
C ASP A 200 11.71 16.79 15.57
N VAL A 201 11.27 16.70 14.31
CA VAL A 201 12.07 17.14 13.15
C VAL A 201 12.13 18.67 13.07
N ALA A 202 11.06 19.37 13.46
CA ALA A 202 11.04 20.83 13.43
C ALA A 202 11.91 21.46 14.50
N GLY A 203 12.01 20.85 15.69
CA GLY A 203 12.42 21.58 16.89
C GLY A 203 11.58 22.85 17.01
N ASP A 204 12.23 24.02 17.07
CA ASP A 204 11.57 25.33 17.12
C ASP A 204 11.29 25.96 15.74
N ALA A 205 11.67 25.31 14.64
CA ALA A 205 11.53 25.87 13.30
C ALA A 205 10.04 26.00 12.88
N PRO A 206 9.67 27.02 12.08
CA PRO A 206 8.31 27.20 11.59
C PRO A 206 7.95 26.28 10.40
N SER A 207 8.91 25.53 9.86
CA SER A 207 8.68 24.59 8.76
C SER A 207 9.72 23.48 8.73
N VAL A 208 9.33 22.33 8.15
CA VAL A 208 10.17 21.12 8.06
C VAL A 208 10.36 20.64 6.62
N PRO A 209 11.54 20.10 6.26
CA PRO A 209 11.73 19.43 4.98
C PRO A 209 10.92 18.12 4.90
N ARG A 210 10.13 17.93 3.84
CA ARG A 210 9.31 16.71 3.68
C ARG A 210 10.15 15.44 3.50
N ALA A 211 11.38 15.57 3.01
CA ALA A 211 12.30 14.43 2.88
C ALA A 211 12.72 13.87 4.25
N GLU A 212 12.89 14.74 5.25
CA GLU A 212 13.22 14.35 6.62
C GLU A 212 12.01 13.69 7.30
N LEU A 213 10.81 14.28 7.13
CA LEU A 213 9.55 13.67 7.57
C LEU A 213 9.35 12.27 6.99
N LEU A 214 9.61 12.08 5.69
CA LEU A 214 9.48 10.77 5.03
C LEU A 214 10.46 9.74 5.62
N THR A 215 11.64 10.19 6.04
CA THR A 215 12.69 9.32 6.59
C THR A 215 12.29 8.83 7.97
N GLU A 216 11.90 9.73 8.86
CA GLU A 216 11.46 9.38 10.22
C GLU A 216 10.13 8.61 10.19
N TRP A 217 9.18 9.01 9.34
CA TRP A 217 7.93 8.26 9.13
C TRP A 217 8.17 6.81 8.75
N LYS A 218 9.10 6.56 7.82
CA LYS A 218 9.43 5.18 7.42
C LYS A 218 10.03 4.39 8.58
N LYS A 219 10.87 4.99 9.43
CA LYS A 219 11.44 4.31 10.59
C LYS A 219 10.37 3.95 11.62
N THR A 220 9.41 4.84 11.86
CA THR A 220 8.39 4.66 12.90
C THR A 220 7.23 3.78 12.43
N VAL A 221 6.72 4.00 11.21
CA VAL A 221 5.48 3.37 10.73
C VAL A 221 5.73 2.11 9.90
N ALA A 222 6.90 1.97 9.26
CA ALA A 222 7.16 0.73 8.53
C ALA A 222 7.17 -0.51 9.46
N PRO A 223 7.80 -0.53 10.65
CA PRO A 223 7.82 -1.72 11.50
C PRO A 223 6.44 -2.15 12.03
N THR A 224 5.51 -1.20 12.21
CA THR A 224 4.19 -1.48 12.79
C THR A 224 3.19 -2.10 11.81
N LEU A 225 3.47 -2.01 10.50
CA LEU A 225 2.61 -2.56 9.47
C LEU A 225 2.94 -4.04 9.18
N PRO A 226 1.94 -4.92 9.12
CA PRO A 226 2.14 -6.32 8.76
C PRO A 226 2.85 -6.48 7.40
N PRO A 227 3.77 -7.45 7.25
CA PRO A 227 4.41 -7.74 5.97
C PRO A 227 3.39 -8.08 4.87
N GLU A 228 2.30 -8.76 5.24
CA GLU A 228 1.22 -9.15 4.35
C GLU A 228 0.52 -7.93 3.74
N GLU A 229 0.12 -6.94 4.57
CA GLU A 229 -0.49 -5.70 4.08
C GLU A 229 0.45 -4.92 3.15
N LYS A 230 1.75 -4.85 3.46
CA LYS A 230 2.73 -4.19 2.59
C LYS A 230 2.87 -4.90 1.25
N ASN A 231 2.91 -6.23 1.27
CA ASN A 231 3.06 -7.05 0.08
C ASN A 231 1.79 -7.01 -0.77
N GLU A 232 0.61 -7.03 -0.16
CA GLU A 232 -0.67 -6.88 -0.85
C GLU A 232 -0.81 -5.49 -1.48
N PHE A 233 -0.49 -4.44 -0.74
CA PHE A 233 -0.52 -3.08 -1.28
C PHE A 233 0.49 -2.89 -2.42
N ALA A 234 1.69 -3.46 -2.27
CA ALA A 234 2.70 -3.46 -3.32
C ALA A 234 2.26 -4.30 -4.54
N SER A 235 1.54 -5.42 -4.33
CA SER A 235 1.00 -6.26 -5.39
C SER A 235 -0.12 -5.57 -6.16
N LYS A 236 -0.88 -4.67 -5.51
CA LYS A 236 -1.87 -3.77 -6.15
C LYS A 236 -1.24 -2.66 -7.02
N GLY A 237 0.09 -2.63 -7.17
CA GLY A 237 0.81 -1.66 -8.01
C GLY A 237 0.88 -0.24 -7.44
N LYS A 238 0.37 0.00 -6.22
CA LYS A 238 0.25 1.33 -5.59
C LYS A 238 1.56 1.87 -4.98
N GLY A 239 2.70 1.23 -5.24
CA GLY A 239 3.99 1.61 -4.66
C GLY A 239 4.11 1.18 -3.20
N SER A 240 4.47 2.10 -2.30
CA SER A 240 4.71 1.80 -0.88
C SER A 240 3.52 2.22 -0.02
N LEU A 241 2.93 1.26 0.71
CA LEU A 241 1.86 1.51 1.67
C LEU A 241 2.24 2.55 2.72
N VAL A 242 3.50 2.52 3.17
CA VAL A 242 4.04 3.47 4.15
C VAL A 242 4.01 4.89 3.61
N THR A 243 4.43 5.09 2.36
CA THR A 243 4.39 6.41 1.70
C THR A 243 2.97 6.90 1.46
N GLU A 244 2.04 6.00 1.08
CA GLU A 244 0.64 6.38 0.90
C GLU A 244 -0.01 6.80 2.22
N LYS A 245 0.26 6.07 3.32
CA LYS A 245 -0.20 6.46 4.66
C LYS A 245 0.33 7.84 5.05
N LEU A 246 1.62 8.13 4.83
CA LEU A 246 2.17 9.49 5.06
C LEU A 246 1.40 10.56 4.29
N ARG A 247 1.14 10.32 2.99
CA ARG A 247 0.41 11.25 2.13
C ARG A 247 -0.99 11.55 2.67
N LYS A 248 -1.73 10.50 3.04
CA LYS A 248 -3.09 10.63 3.60
C LYS A 248 -3.06 11.35 4.96
N THR A 249 -2.15 10.98 5.86
CA THR A 249 -2.03 11.61 7.18
C THR A 249 -1.60 13.07 7.09
N MET A 250 -0.66 13.45 6.21
CA MET A 250 -0.34 14.86 5.98
C MET A 250 -1.57 15.64 5.50
N GLY A 251 -2.34 15.09 4.54
CA GLY A 251 -3.58 15.74 4.08
C GLY A 251 -4.64 15.87 5.18
N HIS A 252 -4.67 14.95 6.15
CA HIS A 252 -5.51 15.08 7.34
C HIS A 252 -5.09 16.25 8.22
N LEU A 253 -3.80 16.37 8.55
CA LEU A 253 -3.29 17.49 9.34
C LEU A 253 -3.48 18.84 8.64
N GLU A 254 -3.38 18.88 7.30
CA GLU A 254 -3.71 20.07 6.50
C GLU A 254 -5.18 20.47 6.62
N ARG A 255 -6.11 19.51 6.58
CA ARG A 255 -7.55 19.78 6.75
C ARG A 255 -7.90 20.25 8.16
N LYS A 256 -7.16 19.78 9.19
CA LYS A 256 -7.25 20.30 10.56
C LYS A 256 -6.61 21.69 10.73
N GLY A 257 -5.97 22.23 9.70
CA GLY A 257 -5.33 23.55 9.75
C GLY A 257 -4.03 23.58 10.57
N LEU A 258 -3.45 22.42 10.89
CA LEU A 258 -2.25 22.32 11.73
C LEU A 258 -0.97 22.57 10.94
N VAL A 259 -0.97 22.19 9.66
CA VAL A 259 0.17 22.29 8.76
C VAL A 259 -0.26 22.64 7.34
N LYS A 260 0.68 23.05 6.49
CA LYS A 260 0.42 23.34 5.08
C LYS A 260 1.65 23.07 4.22
N ARG A 261 1.47 22.43 3.07
CA ARG A 261 2.53 22.34 2.06
C ARG A 261 2.91 23.72 1.50
N SER A 262 4.21 24.02 1.48
CA SER A 262 4.77 25.22 0.86
C SER A 262 4.55 25.22 -0.66
N GLN A 263 4.70 26.38 -1.31
CA GLN A 263 4.46 26.54 -2.77
C GLN A 263 5.34 25.63 -3.65
N ASP A 264 6.54 25.29 -3.20
CA ASP A 264 7.46 24.36 -3.89
C ASP A 264 7.19 22.87 -3.56
N ALA A 265 6.23 22.60 -2.66
CA ALA A 265 5.86 21.30 -2.13
C ALA A 265 7.03 20.49 -1.52
N GLN A 266 8.18 21.12 -1.24
CA GLN A 266 9.35 20.50 -0.63
C GLN A 266 9.36 20.65 0.90
N ARG A 267 8.64 21.64 1.42
CA ARG A 267 8.53 21.91 2.85
C ARG A 267 7.08 21.78 3.32
N LEU A 268 6.95 21.60 4.63
CA LEU A 268 5.69 21.62 5.34
C LEU A 268 5.77 22.72 6.40
N ASP A 269 4.94 23.75 6.25
CA ASP A 269 4.83 24.88 7.17
C ASP A 269 3.93 24.47 8.35
N ILE A 270 4.33 24.85 9.57
CA ILE A 270 3.57 24.61 10.79
C ILE A 270 2.67 25.82 11.03
N LEU A 271 1.36 25.61 11.02
CA LEU A 271 0.37 26.67 11.20
C LEU A 271 -0.08 26.78 12.66
N ASP A 272 -0.25 25.63 13.33
CA ASP A 272 -0.68 25.56 14.72
C ASP A 272 0.17 24.54 15.48
N ARG A 273 1.22 25.06 16.14
CA ARG A 273 2.14 24.26 16.94
C ARG A 273 1.49 23.74 18.23
N PRO A 274 0.75 24.54 19.02
CA PRO A 274 -0.03 24.03 20.15
C PRO A 274 -0.95 22.86 19.77
N GLY A 275 -1.69 22.97 18.67
CA GLY A 275 -2.56 21.89 18.19
C GLY A 275 -1.81 20.63 17.76
N LEU A 276 -0.58 20.75 17.25
CA LEU A 276 0.29 19.60 17.02
C LEU A 276 0.77 18.94 18.31
N VAL A 277 1.11 19.73 19.34
CA VAL A 277 1.52 19.21 20.65
C VAL A 277 0.35 18.45 21.29
N GLU A 278 -0.84 19.04 21.32
CA GLU A 278 -2.04 18.38 21.85
C GLU A 278 -2.37 17.08 21.12
N LEU A 279 -2.22 17.06 19.78
CA LEU A 279 -2.43 15.86 18.99
C LEU A 279 -1.35 14.79 19.25
N ALA A 280 -0.10 15.19 19.50
CA ALA A 280 1.02 14.29 19.78
C ALA A 280 0.99 13.73 21.22
N ASP A 281 0.52 14.52 22.18
CA ASP A 281 0.45 14.20 23.62
C ASP A 281 -0.75 13.32 23.99
N ARG A 282 -1.54 12.85 23.01
CA ARG A 282 -2.53 11.78 23.25
C ARG A 282 -1.79 10.50 23.63
N GLU A 283 -1.49 10.34 24.91
CA GLU A 283 -1.26 9.04 25.53
C GLU A 283 -2.49 8.16 25.21
N ALA A 284 -2.22 6.98 24.68
CA ALA A 284 -3.23 5.97 24.40
C ALA A 284 -4.12 5.74 25.63
N PRO A 285 -5.46 5.60 25.48
CA PRO A 285 -6.26 4.95 26.51
C PRO A 285 -5.85 3.48 26.68
#